data_AF-A0A8T0YK49-F1
#
_entry.id   AF-A0A8T0YK49-F1
#
_cell.length_a   1.000
_cell.length_b   1.000
_cell.length_c   1.000
_cell.angle_alpha   90.00
_cell.angle_beta   90.00
_cell.angle_gamma   90.00
#
_symmetry.space_group_name_H-M   'P 1'
#
loop_
_entity.id
_entity.type
_entity.pdbx_description
1 polymer ?
#
loop_
_entity_poly.entity_id
_entity_poly.type
_entity_poly.pdbx_seq_one_letter_code
_entity_poly.pdbx_strand_id
1 'polypeptide(L)' 'MEYEHGAENQPMDGNPSMRGPSESATHIARADCPHLSDPEWEALQRLATVIGEAAVATMLRTLSPTEQHGVALGFIVKE' A
#
# COMPACT_ATOMS: atom_id res chain seq x y z
N MET A 1 17.74 -53.03 -23.19
CA MET A 1 18.12 -52.51 -21.87
C MET A 1 17.05 -51.50 -21.51
N GLU A 2 16.15 -51.92 -20.63
CA GLU A 2 15.15 -51.03 -20.06
C GLU A 2 15.80 -50.31 -18.88
N TYR A 3 15.68 -49.00 -18.84
CA TYR A 3 15.90 -48.20 -17.65
C TYR A 3 14.68 -47.27 -17.50
N GLU A 4 13.74 -47.73 -16.68
CA GLU A 4 12.76 -46.84 -16.07
C GLU A 4 13.42 -46.03 -14.95
N HIS A 5 12.73 -44.96 -14.59
CA HIS A 5 12.82 -44.19 -13.34
C HIS A 5 13.67 -42.91 -13.35
N GLY A 6 12.93 -41.80 -13.45
CA GLY A 6 13.43 -40.45 -13.23
C GLY A 6 12.32 -39.42 -13.45
N ALA A 7 11.13 -39.63 -12.88
CA ALA A 7 10.15 -38.57 -12.74
C ALA A 7 10.65 -37.60 -11.66
N GLU A 8 11.57 -36.73 -12.03
CA GLU A 8 11.94 -35.58 -11.22
C GLU A 8 10.79 -34.57 -11.26
N ASN A 9 9.94 -34.70 -10.25
CA ASN A 9 9.01 -33.67 -9.83
C ASN A 9 9.83 -32.43 -9.47
N GLN A 10 10.07 -31.54 -10.44
CA GLN A 10 10.47 -30.17 -10.14
C GLN A 10 9.18 -29.42 -9.76
N PRO A 11 8.95 -29.06 -8.48
CA PRO A 11 8.11 -27.90 -8.24
C PRO A 11 8.87 -26.73 -8.87
N MET A 12 8.35 -26.17 -9.96
CA MET A 12 8.83 -24.87 -10.41
C MET A 12 8.57 -23.92 -9.26
N ASP A 13 9.68 -23.56 -8.62
CA ASP A 13 9.79 -22.66 -7.49
C ASP A 13 8.92 -21.42 -7.67
N GLY A 14 8.37 -20.98 -6.54
CA GLY A 14 7.37 -19.94 -6.42
C GLY A 14 7.59 -18.75 -7.35
N ASN A 15 6.54 -18.42 -8.08
CA ASN A 15 6.39 -17.11 -8.68
C ASN A 15 5.33 -16.31 -7.90
N PRO A 16 5.70 -15.56 -6.85
CA PRO A 16 4.92 -14.42 -6.39
C PRO A 16 5.38 -13.15 -7.12
N SER A 17 5.47 -13.20 -8.45
CA SER A 17 5.88 -12.06 -9.29
C SER A 17 4.84 -11.79 -10.35
N MET A 18 3.57 -11.71 -9.92
CA MET A 18 2.61 -10.79 -10.49
C MET A 18 1.44 -10.59 -9.52
N ARG A 19 1.68 -9.93 -8.39
CA ARG A 19 0.62 -9.06 -7.86
C ARG A 19 0.49 -7.98 -8.93
N GLY A 20 -0.53 -8.09 -9.78
CA GLY A 20 -0.63 -7.29 -11.00
C GLY A 20 -0.55 -5.79 -10.72
N PRO A 21 -0.16 -4.94 -11.69
CA PRO A 21 -0.08 -3.48 -11.52
C PRO A 21 -1.43 -2.79 -11.23
N SER A 22 -2.51 -3.52 -10.97
CA SER A 22 -3.87 -2.98 -10.95
C SER A 22 -4.53 -2.91 -9.57
N GLU A 23 -3.89 -3.45 -8.52
CA GLU A 23 -4.36 -3.26 -7.13
C GLU A 23 -3.55 -2.16 -6.39
N SER A 24 -2.41 -1.77 -6.96
CA SER A 24 -1.46 -0.78 -6.42
C SER A 24 -1.73 0.66 -6.84
N ALA A 25 -2.70 0.92 -7.72
CA ALA A 25 -2.98 2.29 -8.17
C ALA A 25 -3.65 3.16 -7.11
N THR A 26 -4.16 2.53 -6.05
CA THR A 26 -4.93 3.18 -4.98
C THR A 26 -4.21 3.11 -3.62
N HIS A 27 -3.32 2.13 -3.43
CA HIS A 27 -2.67 1.88 -2.15
C HIS A 27 -1.66 2.95 -1.77
N ILE A 28 -1.89 3.62 -0.64
CA ILE A 28 -0.99 4.64 -0.12
C ILE A 28 0.05 3.92 0.74
N ALA A 29 1.30 3.90 0.27
CA ALA A 29 2.40 3.32 1.04
C ALA A 29 3.04 4.37 1.94
N ARG A 30 3.56 3.95 3.10
CA ARG A 30 4.40 4.81 3.99
C ARG A 30 5.56 5.43 3.21
N ALA A 31 6.11 4.70 2.24
CA ALA A 31 7.18 5.15 1.36
C ALA A 31 6.78 6.33 0.46
N ASP A 32 5.49 6.50 0.16
CA ASP A 32 4.95 7.59 -0.65
C ASP A 32 4.86 8.89 0.16
N CYS A 33 4.81 8.79 1.50
CA CYS A 33 4.71 9.92 2.42
C CYS A 33 5.72 9.82 3.58
N PRO A 34 7.04 9.92 3.30
CA PRO A 34 8.08 9.83 4.33
C PRO A 34 8.11 11.03 5.29
N HIS A 35 7.45 12.13 4.94
CA HIS A 35 7.36 13.36 5.75
C HIS A 35 6.33 13.28 6.87
N LEU A 36 5.42 12.30 6.84
CA LEU A 36 4.42 12.11 7.89
C LEU A 36 5.02 11.39 9.08
N SER A 37 4.70 11.80 10.30
CA SER A 37 5.04 11.04 11.50
C SER A 37 4.15 9.80 11.63
N ASP A 38 4.56 8.81 12.42
CA ASP A 38 3.75 7.61 12.72
C ASP A 38 2.30 7.90 13.15
N PRO A 39 2.02 8.83 14.09
CA PRO A 39 0.63 9.16 14.45
C PRO A 39 -0.17 9.77 13.29
N GLU A 40 0.47 10.57 12.43
CA GLU A 40 -0.17 11.16 11.26
C GLU A 40 -0.47 10.10 10.20
N TRP A 41 0.44 9.15 10.04
CA TRP A 41 0.25 8.02 9.14
C TRP A 41 -0.90 7.13 9.61
N GLU A 42 -1.01 6.85 10.91
CA GLU A 42 -2.19 6.16 11.47
C GLU A 42 -3.48 6.92 11.20
N ALA A 43 -3.49 8.24 11.42
CA ALA A 43 -4.65 9.08 11.17
C ALA A 43 -5.06 9.08 9.69
N LEU A 44 -4.08 9.08 8.77
CA LEU A 44 -4.34 8.98 7.33
C LEU A 44 -4.86 7.60 6.91
N GLN A 45 -4.33 6.52 7.50
CA GLN A 45 -4.87 5.18 7.28
C GLN A 45 -6.32 5.06 7.78
N ARG A 46 -6.63 5.66 8.94
CA ARG A 46 -8.00 5.71 9.46
C ARG A 46 -8.90 6.62 8.63
N LEU A 47 -8.39 7.73 8.11
CA LEU A 47 -9.12 8.54 7.15
C LEU A 47 -9.41 7.73 5.87
N ALA A 48 -8.44 6.96 5.39
CA ALA A 48 -8.60 6.07 4.24
C ALA A 48 -9.65 4.98 4.49
N THR A 49 -9.84 4.51 5.73
CA THR A 49 -10.95 3.58 6.04
C THR A 49 -12.31 4.28 6.11
N VAL A 50 -12.37 5.57 6.46
CA VAL A 50 -13.61 6.35 6.54
C VAL A 50 -14.10 6.82 5.17
N ILE A 51 -13.23 7.44 4.36
CA ILE A 51 -13.60 8.03 3.06
C ILE A 51 -13.12 7.21 1.85
N GLY A 52 -12.35 6.15 2.09
CA GLY A 52 -11.74 5.34 1.04
C GLY A 52 -10.33 5.82 0.68
N GLU A 53 -9.47 4.83 0.44
CA GLU A 53 -8.08 5.05 0.09
C GLU A 53 -7.90 5.84 -1.21
N ALA A 54 -8.78 5.62 -2.20
CA ALA A 54 -8.77 6.37 -3.47
C ALA A 54 -8.99 7.87 -3.27
N ALA A 55 -9.88 8.22 -2.33
CA ALA A 55 -10.17 9.60 -1.98
C ALA A 55 -8.96 10.23 -1.29
N VAL A 56 -8.36 9.52 -0.33
CA VAL A 56 -7.14 10.00 0.35
C VAL A 56 -5.97 10.12 -0.64
N ALA A 57 -5.75 9.16 -1.54
CA ALA A 57 -4.69 9.23 -2.55
C ALA A 57 -4.88 10.42 -3.51
N THR A 58 -6.13 10.70 -3.88
CA THR A 58 -6.49 11.89 -4.67
C THR A 58 -6.22 13.18 -3.89
N MET A 59 -6.55 13.20 -2.59
CA MET A 59 -6.25 14.32 -1.70
C MET A 59 -4.74 14.53 -1.58
N LEU A 60 -3.94 13.48 -1.34
CA LEU A 60 -2.48 13.57 -1.26
C LEU A 60 -1.88 14.08 -2.58
N ARG A 61 -2.42 13.68 -3.74
CA ARG A 61 -1.99 14.18 -5.05
C ARG A 61 -2.29 15.68 -5.25
N THR A 62 -3.36 16.17 -4.63
CA THR A 62 -3.82 17.57 -4.78
C THR A 62 -3.22 18.49 -3.73
N LEU A 63 -2.98 17.98 -2.53
CA LEU A 63 -2.52 18.71 -1.36
C LEU A 63 -1.00 18.76 -1.29
N SER A 64 -0.46 19.90 -0.89
CA SER A 64 0.97 20.04 -0.62
C SER A 64 1.37 19.26 0.64
N PRO A 65 2.65 18.86 0.82
CA PRO A 65 3.11 18.11 2.00
C PRO A 65 2.69 18.74 3.35
N THR A 66 2.68 20.07 3.43
CA THR A 66 2.22 20.82 4.61
C THR A 66 0.72 20.70 4.84
N GLU A 67 -0.08 20.65 3.78
CA GLU A 67 -1.53 20.47 3.88
C GLU A 67 -1.90 19.03 4.24
N GLN A 68 -1.15 18.04 3.74
CA GLN A 68 -1.32 16.65 4.14
C GLN A 68 -1.10 16.46 5.65
N HIS A 69 -0.06 17.12 6.19
CA HIS A 69 0.20 17.19 7.63
C HIS A 69 -0.99 17.81 8.38
N GLY A 70 -1.53 18.93 7.87
CA GLY A 70 -2.71 19.58 8.43
C GLY A 70 -3.96 18.70 8.44
N VAL A 71 -4.19 17.91 7.38
CA VAL A 71 -5.30 16.95 7.31
C VAL A 71 -5.11 15.81 8.31
N ALA A 72 -3.91 15.27 8.42
CA ALA A 72 -3.61 14.21 9.39
C ALA A 72 -3.77 14.71 10.84
N LEU A 73 -3.20 15.88 11.18
CA LEU A 73 -3.37 16.51 12.49
C LEU A 73 -4.83 16.86 12.80
N GLY A 74 -5.57 17.36 11.81
CA GLY A 74 -6.99 17.67 11.95
C GLY A 74 -7.85 16.43 12.19
N PHE A 75 -7.40 15.26 11.73
CA PHE A 75 -8.04 13.99 12.05
C PHE A 75 -7.66 13.48 13.44
N ILE A 76 -6.39 13.62 13.86
CA ILE A 76 -5.92 13.26 15.22
C ILE A 76 -6.60 14.09 16.31
N VAL A 77 -6.70 15.41 16.13
CA VAL A 77 -7.26 16.34 17.13
C VAL A 77 -8.78 16.18 17.31
N LYS A 78 -9.45 15.53 16.35
CA LYS A 78 -10.91 15.38 16.35
C LYS A 78 -11.39 14.04 16.93
N GLU A 79 -10.49 13.25 17.49
CA GLU A 79 -10.76 12.09 18.35
C GLU A 79 -10.72 12.47 19.84
#